data_AF-X0UV38-F1
#
_entry.id   AF-X0UV38-F1
#
_cell.length_a   1.000
_cell.length_b   1.000
_cell.length_c   1.000
_cell.angle_alpha   90.00
_cell.angle_beta   90.00
_cell.angle_gamma   90.00
#
_symmetry.space_group_name_H-M   'P 1'
#
loop_
_entity.id
_entity.type
_entity.pdbx_description
1 polymer ?
#
loop_
_entity_poly.entity_id
_entity_poly.type
_entity_poly.pdbx_seq_one_letter_code
_entity_poly.pdbx_strand_id
1 'polypeptide(L)'
;DPQLFKSNTIKGSQLIQPLFEYSGACAGCGETAYVKLLTQLFGDRALIGNSTGCSSIYGGNLPTTPYTKRSDGRGPTWSNSLFEDNAEFAMGMRLTVDKFKERALDLLGKVTDAGCVDAKLAEEIRAATLANEPIQAAIEQQRTWVDKLKKQCKKSDCTNCRELLSVADYLVRKSVWALGGDGWAYDIGYGGLDHVLASGSDVNVLVLDTEVYSNTGGQMSKSTPRAAVAKFAAAGKPRPKKDLGLLAMTYGNIYVAKVAMGA
;
A
#
# COMPACT_ATOMS: atom_id res chain seq x y z
N ASP A 1 6.01 12.80 20.22
CA ASP A 1 7.03 13.11 19.20
C ASP A 1 7.58 11.80 18.64
N PRO A 2 7.44 11.52 17.33
CA PRO A 2 7.98 10.34 16.67
C PRO A 2 9.50 10.16 16.80
N GLN A 3 10.26 11.19 17.16
CA GLN A 3 11.71 11.10 17.40
C GLN A 3 12.06 10.40 18.72
N LEU A 4 11.10 10.28 19.66
CA LEU A 4 11.32 9.71 20.99
C LEU A 4 11.24 8.17 21.01
N PHE A 5 10.88 7.53 19.90
CA PHE A 5 10.75 6.08 19.83
C PHE A 5 11.08 5.54 18.44
N LYS A 6 11.49 4.27 18.38
CA LYS A 6 11.73 3.57 17.12
C LYS A 6 10.42 2.98 16.59
N SER A 7 9.91 3.51 15.48
CA SER A 7 8.65 3.10 14.86
C SER A 7 8.61 1.62 14.46
N ASN A 8 9.76 1.04 14.12
CA ASN A 8 9.91 -0.36 13.71
C ASN A 8 10.08 -1.35 14.88
N THR A 9 9.79 -0.93 16.11
CA THR A 9 9.73 -1.82 17.28
C THR A 9 8.28 -2.12 17.63
N ILE A 10 8.03 -3.25 18.29
CA ILE A 10 6.68 -3.62 18.76
C ILE A 10 6.09 -2.47 19.58
N LYS A 11 6.78 -2.01 20.63
CA LYS A 11 6.33 -0.90 21.48
C LYS A 11 6.15 0.41 20.70
N GLY A 12 7.13 0.78 19.88
CA GLY A 12 7.11 2.05 19.16
C GLY A 12 6.03 2.13 18.09
N SER A 13 5.76 1.05 17.37
CA SER A 13 4.67 1.00 16.39
C SER A 13 3.30 1.29 17.02
N GLN A 14 3.09 0.87 18.27
CA GLN A 14 1.83 1.11 19.00
C GLN A 14 1.68 2.54 19.54
N LEU A 15 2.76 3.34 19.52
CA LEU A 15 2.69 4.78 19.82
C LEU A 15 2.30 5.61 18.60
N ILE A 16 2.20 5.00 17.41
CA ILE A 16 1.75 5.65 16.19
C ILE A 16 0.23 5.48 16.07
N GLN A 17 -0.44 6.58 15.74
CA GLN A 17 -1.89 6.57 15.51
C GLN A 17 -2.25 5.50 14.46
N PRO A 18 -3.12 4.54 14.79
CA PRO A 18 -3.66 3.62 13.79
C PRO A 18 -4.56 4.39 12.82
N LEU A 19 -4.44 4.11 11.52
CA LEU A 19 -5.31 4.70 10.49
C LEU A 19 -6.31 3.68 9.92
N PHE A 20 -6.52 2.60 10.66
CA PHE A 20 -7.54 1.59 10.45
C PHE A 20 -8.13 1.21 11.82
N GLU A 21 -9.36 1.64 12.09
CA GLU A 21 -10.00 1.54 13.40
C GLU A 21 -11.49 1.22 13.27
N TYR A 22 -12.04 0.51 14.27
CA TYR A 22 -13.48 0.24 14.41
C TYR A 22 -14.17 -0.37 13.18
N SER A 23 -13.48 -1.27 12.47
CA SER A 23 -14.04 -2.03 11.33
C SER A 23 -15.16 -2.97 11.76
N GLY A 24 -16.07 -3.30 10.83
CA GLY A 24 -17.13 -4.31 11.03
C GLY A 24 -16.66 -5.77 11.00
N ALA A 25 -15.37 -6.04 11.22
CA ALA A 25 -14.82 -7.40 11.26
C ALA A 25 -15.30 -8.15 12.52
N CYS A 26 -15.17 -9.49 12.50
CA CYS A 26 -15.51 -10.32 13.64
C CYS A 26 -14.66 -9.98 14.89
N ALA A 27 -15.19 -10.25 16.08
CA ALA A 27 -14.42 -10.17 17.32
C ALA A 27 -13.23 -11.15 17.26
N GLY A 28 -12.01 -10.64 17.47
CA GLY A 28 -10.79 -11.44 17.35
C GLY A 28 -10.40 -11.79 15.91
N CYS A 29 -10.89 -11.06 14.90
CA CYS A 29 -10.48 -11.25 13.51
C CYS A 29 -8.95 -11.20 13.35
N GLY A 30 -8.37 -12.24 12.75
CA GLY A 30 -6.92 -12.35 12.53
C GLY A 30 -6.37 -11.45 11.42
N GLU A 31 -7.22 -10.87 10.57
CA GLU A 31 -6.78 -10.05 9.44
C GLU A 31 -6.47 -8.60 9.84
N THR A 32 -7.33 -7.99 10.67
CA THR A 32 -7.34 -6.54 10.92
C THR A 32 -6.09 -6.05 11.66
N ALA A 33 -5.44 -6.91 12.46
CA ALA A 33 -4.21 -6.56 13.15
C ALA A 33 -3.05 -6.24 12.18
N TYR A 34 -2.95 -6.97 11.06
CA TYR A 34 -1.96 -6.71 10.02
C TYR A 34 -2.27 -5.41 9.26
N VAL A 35 -3.55 -5.18 8.92
CA VAL A 35 -3.99 -3.95 8.24
C VAL A 35 -3.74 -2.72 9.14
N LYS A 36 -4.05 -2.83 10.43
CA LYS A 36 -3.74 -1.79 11.42
C LYS A 36 -2.25 -1.48 11.44
N LEU A 37 -1.38 -2.49 11.53
CA LEU A 37 0.06 -2.28 11.57
C LEU A 37 0.59 -1.66 10.26
N LEU A 38 0.10 -2.10 9.10
CA LEU A 38 0.40 -1.50 7.80
C LEU A 38 0.10 0.01 7.82
N THR A 39 -1.09 0.38 8.30
CA THR A 39 -1.49 1.79 8.32
C THR A 39 -0.72 2.62 9.35
N GLN A 40 -0.26 2.03 10.46
CA GLN A 40 0.64 2.70 11.40
C GLN A 40 2.01 3.01 10.79
N LEU A 41 2.54 2.14 9.92
CA LEU A 41 3.88 2.31 9.35
C LEU A 41 3.89 3.13 8.05
N PHE A 42 2.84 3.03 7.24
CA PHE A 42 2.82 3.58 5.88
C PHE A 42 1.55 4.35 5.53
N GLY A 43 0.56 4.39 6.42
CA GLY A 43 -0.80 4.81 6.09
C GLY A 43 -0.91 6.26 5.64
N ASP A 44 -0.01 7.14 6.06
CA ASP A 44 0.06 8.54 5.62
C ASP A 44 0.45 8.76 4.14
N ARG A 45 0.89 7.68 3.47
CA ARG A 45 1.30 7.67 2.06
C ARG A 45 0.92 6.38 1.33
N ALA A 46 0.02 5.59 1.90
CA ALA A 46 -0.43 4.32 1.34
C ALA A 46 -1.52 4.53 0.28
N LEU A 47 -1.37 3.86 -0.86
CA LEU A 47 -2.41 3.65 -1.86
C LEU A 47 -2.72 2.15 -1.86
N ILE A 48 -3.94 1.79 -1.48
CA ILE A 48 -4.37 0.41 -1.27
C ILE A 48 -5.42 0.06 -2.33
N GLY A 49 -5.04 -0.81 -3.25
CA GLY A 49 -5.97 -1.63 -4.01
C GLY A 49 -6.37 -2.83 -3.16
N ASN A 50 -7.67 -3.04 -2.94
CA ASN A 50 -8.16 -4.14 -2.12
C ASN A 50 -9.02 -5.10 -2.95
N SER A 51 -8.70 -6.39 -2.94
CA SER A 51 -9.51 -7.40 -3.61
C SER A 51 -10.85 -7.55 -2.91
N THR A 52 -11.88 -7.96 -3.63
CA THR A 52 -13.16 -8.31 -3.01
C THR A 52 -13.00 -9.51 -2.07
N GLY A 53 -13.52 -9.43 -0.85
CA GLY A 53 -13.39 -10.45 0.19
C GLY A 53 -13.69 -9.89 1.58
N CYS A 54 -13.34 -10.61 2.65
CA CYS A 54 -13.56 -10.10 4.01
C CYS A 54 -12.93 -8.72 4.20
N SER A 55 -11.71 -8.53 3.69
CA SER A 55 -10.99 -7.26 3.76
C SER A 55 -11.67 -6.09 3.07
N SER A 56 -12.44 -6.31 2.00
CA SER A 56 -13.25 -5.24 1.40
C SER A 56 -14.55 -5.02 2.15
N ILE A 57 -15.17 -6.08 2.69
CA ILE A 57 -16.40 -5.97 3.46
C ILE A 57 -16.18 -5.22 4.77
N TYR A 58 -15.22 -5.63 5.61
CA TYR A 58 -14.95 -4.88 6.83
C TYR A 58 -14.24 -3.54 6.55
N GLY A 59 -13.63 -3.39 5.37
CA GLY A 59 -12.79 -2.25 4.99
C GLY A 59 -13.53 -1.11 4.27
N GLY A 60 -14.73 -1.36 3.73
CA GLY A 60 -15.44 -0.39 2.89
C GLY A 60 -16.94 -0.63 2.72
N ASN A 61 -17.62 -1.25 3.69
CA ASN A 61 -19.08 -1.40 3.65
C ASN A 61 -19.78 -0.11 4.10
N LEU A 62 -20.23 0.69 3.13
CA LEU A 62 -20.90 1.97 3.37
C LEU A 62 -22.14 1.81 4.29
N PRO A 63 -22.44 2.80 5.15
CA PRO A 63 -21.86 4.15 5.18
C PRO A 63 -20.59 4.30 6.04
N THR A 64 -20.06 3.23 6.63
CA THR A 64 -18.90 3.32 7.53
C THR A 64 -17.61 2.91 6.83
N THR A 65 -16.53 3.67 7.09
CA THR A 65 -15.19 3.33 6.61
C THR A 65 -14.22 3.31 7.79
N PRO A 66 -13.52 2.19 8.08
CA PRO A 66 -12.57 2.11 9.18
C PRO A 66 -11.24 2.82 8.88
N TYR A 67 -10.96 3.14 7.62
CA TYR A 67 -9.81 3.93 7.24
C TYR A 67 -10.02 5.39 7.65
N THR A 68 -9.05 5.94 8.38
CA THR A 68 -9.10 7.32 8.89
C THR A 68 -7.85 8.10 8.48
N LYS A 69 -7.78 9.36 8.89
CA LYS A 69 -6.69 10.29 8.61
C LYS A 69 -6.01 10.75 9.88
N ARG A 70 -4.74 11.10 9.77
CA ARG A 70 -3.99 11.84 10.79
C ARG A 70 -4.58 13.24 10.97
N SER A 71 -4.12 13.94 12.00
CA SER A 71 -4.48 15.34 12.27
C SER A 71 -4.15 16.31 11.12
N ASP A 72 -3.15 15.99 10.29
CA ASP A 72 -2.78 16.77 9.11
C ASP A 72 -3.61 16.42 7.85
N GLY A 73 -4.61 15.55 8.00
CA GLY A 73 -5.51 15.13 6.94
C GLY A 73 -4.99 14.01 6.05
N ARG A 74 -3.76 13.50 6.27
CA ARG A 74 -3.18 12.41 5.47
C ARG A 74 -3.61 11.06 6.01
N GLY A 75 -3.97 10.14 5.12
CA GLY A 75 -4.33 8.76 5.46
C GLY A 75 -4.34 7.87 4.23
N PRO A 76 -4.66 6.58 4.40
CA PRO A 76 -4.63 5.63 3.30
C PRO A 76 -5.66 6.01 2.25
N THR A 77 -5.25 6.03 0.98
CA THR A 77 -6.20 5.99 -0.13
C THR A 77 -6.59 4.54 -0.34
N TRP A 78 -7.88 4.23 -0.27
CA TRP A 78 -8.38 2.87 -0.37
C TRP A 78 -9.40 2.77 -1.50
N SER A 79 -9.30 1.70 -2.30
CA SER A 79 -10.27 1.40 -3.33
C SER A 79 -10.36 -0.11 -3.56
N ASN A 80 -11.57 -0.59 -3.81
CA ASN A 80 -11.84 -1.96 -4.24
C ASN A 80 -12.34 -1.91 -5.69
N SER A 81 -11.59 -2.53 -6.59
CA SER A 81 -12.01 -2.73 -7.98
C SER A 81 -12.89 -3.98 -8.05
N LEU A 82 -12.33 -5.15 -8.39
CA LEU A 82 -13.04 -6.41 -8.44
C LEU A 82 -12.32 -7.48 -7.59
N PHE A 83 -12.81 -8.71 -7.69
CA PHE A 83 -12.21 -9.83 -6.96
C PHE A 83 -10.93 -10.33 -7.66
N GLU A 84 -10.96 -10.33 -8.97
CA GLU A 84 -9.99 -10.97 -9.86
C GLU A 84 -8.81 -10.07 -10.27
N ASP A 85 -8.98 -8.74 -10.23
CA ASP A 85 -8.07 -7.78 -10.89
C ASP A 85 -7.19 -6.97 -9.92
N ASN A 86 -7.15 -7.33 -8.64
CA ASN A 86 -6.59 -6.45 -7.62
C ASN A 86 -5.07 -6.20 -7.77
N ALA A 87 -4.32 -7.18 -8.28
CA ALA A 87 -2.88 -6.99 -8.48
C ALA A 87 -2.64 -5.97 -9.60
N GLU A 88 -3.35 -6.13 -10.72
CA GLU A 88 -3.34 -5.27 -11.89
C GLU A 88 -3.85 -3.87 -11.55
N PHE A 89 -4.86 -3.79 -10.70
CA PHE A 89 -5.40 -2.53 -10.19
C PHE A 89 -4.34 -1.76 -9.39
N ALA A 90 -3.66 -2.43 -8.45
CA ALA A 90 -2.53 -1.82 -7.73
C ALA A 90 -1.37 -1.46 -8.67
N MET A 91 -1.11 -2.26 -9.70
CA MET A 91 -0.12 -1.94 -10.73
C MET A 91 -0.50 -0.67 -11.52
N GLY A 92 -1.77 -0.46 -11.83
CA GLY A 92 -2.27 0.79 -12.40
C GLY A 92 -2.00 2.01 -11.50
N MET A 93 -2.20 1.86 -10.17
CA MET A 93 -1.82 2.90 -9.20
C MET A 93 -0.31 3.16 -9.22
N ARG A 94 0.52 2.12 -9.26
CA ARG A 94 2.00 2.23 -9.34
C ARG A 94 2.44 2.99 -10.58
N LEU A 95 1.93 2.62 -11.75
CA LEU A 95 2.23 3.30 -13.01
C LEU A 95 1.84 4.78 -12.97
N THR A 96 0.69 5.11 -12.36
CA THR A 96 0.25 6.49 -12.18
C THR A 96 1.21 7.28 -11.28
N VAL A 97 1.59 6.70 -10.13
CA VAL A 97 2.56 7.33 -9.22
C VAL A 97 3.90 7.57 -9.91
N ASP A 98 4.39 6.61 -10.72
CA ASP A 98 5.64 6.79 -11.45
C ASP A 98 5.55 7.89 -12.50
N LYS A 99 4.48 7.94 -13.29
CA LYS A 99 4.30 8.97 -14.31
C LYS A 99 4.14 10.37 -13.69
N PHE A 100 3.42 10.50 -12.59
CA PHE A 100 3.32 11.78 -11.90
C PHE A 100 4.60 12.18 -11.17
N LYS A 101 5.38 11.23 -10.65
CA LYS A 101 6.72 11.48 -10.12
C LYS A 101 7.66 12.00 -11.21
N GLU A 102 7.70 11.35 -12.38
CA GLU A 102 8.47 11.79 -13.55
C GLU A 102 8.06 13.22 -13.96
N ARG A 103 6.75 13.47 -14.10
CA ARG A 103 6.23 14.79 -14.46
C ARG A 103 6.57 15.85 -13.42
N ALA A 104 6.46 15.53 -12.14
CA ALA A 104 6.80 16.46 -11.07
C ALA A 104 8.29 16.80 -11.04
N LEU A 105 9.19 15.84 -11.32
CA LEU A 105 10.63 16.07 -11.42
C LEU A 105 11.04 16.90 -12.65
N ASP A 106 10.39 16.67 -13.80
CA ASP A 106 10.55 17.48 -15.01
C ASP A 106 10.11 18.93 -14.75
N LEU A 107 8.90 19.11 -14.20
CA LEU A 107 8.38 20.43 -13.86
C LEU A 107 9.22 21.13 -12.79
N LEU A 108 9.73 20.40 -11.79
CA LEU A 108 10.65 20.91 -10.78
C LEU A 108 11.91 21.50 -11.44
N GLY A 109 12.52 20.78 -12.40
CA GLY A 109 13.65 21.29 -13.17
C GLY A 109 13.30 22.58 -13.92
N LYS A 110 12.19 22.58 -14.65
CA LYS A 110 11.74 23.75 -15.43
C LYS A 110 11.49 24.99 -14.58
N VAL A 111 10.87 24.85 -13.40
CA VAL A 111 10.62 26.00 -12.52
C VAL A 111 11.91 26.48 -11.84
N THR A 112 12.88 25.59 -11.63
CA THR A 112 14.21 25.94 -11.12
C THR A 112 15.03 26.70 -12.17
N ASP A 113 15.08 26.19 -13.40
CA ASP A 113 15.81 26.83 -14.51
C ASP A 113 15.26 28.22 -14.84
N ALA A 114 13.94 28.40 -14.70
CA ALA A 114 13.27 29.68 -14.87
C ALA A 114 13.40 30.63 -13.65
N GLY A 115 14.11 30.22 -12.58
CA GLY A 115 14.31 31.03 -11.38
C GLY A 115 13.05 31.26 -10.54
N CYS A 116 12.00 30.46 -10.74
CA CYS A 116 10.71 30.62 -10.06
C CYS A 116 10.74 30.12 -8.60
N VAL A 117 11.69 29.25 -8.28
CA VAL A 117 11.85 28.61 -6.97
C VAL A 117 13.32 28.58 -6.57
N ASP A 118 13.58 28.41 -5.28
CA ASP A 118 14.95 28.30 -4.76
C ASP A 118 15.64 27.04 -5.29
N ALA A 119 16.78 27.22 -5.96
CA ALA A 119 17.50 26.11 -6.61
C ALA A 119 18.01 25.07 -5.60
N LYS A 120 18.48 25.53 -4.42
CA LYS A 120 18.95 24.63 -3.37
C LYS A 120 17.82 23.75 -2.84
N LEU A 121 16.65 24.33 -2.57
CA LEU A 121 15.45 23.60 -2.17
C LEU A 121 15.03 22.56 -3.23
N ALA A 122 15.08 22.94 -4.51
CA ALA A 122 14.73 22.02 -5.60
C ALA A 122 15.70 20.83 -5.66
N GLU A 123 17.00 21.04 -5.48
CA GLU A 123 17.98 19.96 -5.43
C GLU A 123 17.79 19.04 -4.22
N GLU A 124 17.49 19.59 -3.03
CA GLU A 124 17.16 18.78 -1.84
C GLU A 124 15.92 17.89 -2.08
N ILE A 125 14.88 18.45 -2.72
CA ILE A 125 13.66 17.71 -3.08
C ILE A 125 13.95 16.63 -4.12
N ARG A 126 14.74 16.95 -5.17
CA ARG A 126 15.12 16.00 -6.23
C ARG A 126 15.88 14.83 -5.64
N ALA A 127 16.89 15.10 -4.81
CA ALA A 127 17.68 14.07 -4.14
C ALA A 127 16.80 13.16 -3.26
N ALA A 128 15.91 13.75 -2.47
CA ALA A 128 14.99 12.99 -1.62
C ALA A 128 13.96 12.16 -2.41
N THR A 129 13.50 12.66 -3.56
CA THR A 129 12.53 11.97 -4.43
C THR A 129 13.15 10.74 -5.10
N LEU A 130 14.45 10.81 -5.42
CA LEU A 130 15.21 9.73 -6.05
C LEU A 130 15.83 8.75 -5.04
N ALA A 131 15.82 9.09 -3.75
CA ALA A 131 16.33 8.21 -2.70
C ALA A 131 15.50 6.93 -2.57
N ASN A 132 16.20 5.80 -2.40
CA ASN A 132 15.54 4.52 -2.19
C ASN A 132 15.23 4.29 -0.70
N GLU A 133 14.04 3.75 -0.43
CA GLU A 133 13.55 3.33 0.90
C GLU A 133 13.81 4.32 2.06
N PRO A 134 13.35 5.58 1.98
CA PRO A 134 13.53 6.55 3.05
C PRO A 134 12.77 6.14 4.32
N ILE A 135 13.43 6.29 5.47
CA ILE A 135 12.77 6.19 6.78
C ILE A 135 11.72 7.27 6.96
N GLN A 136 10.75 7.07 7.87
CA GLN A 136 9.65 8.00 8.08
C GLN A 136 10.10 9.45 8.37
N ALA A 137 11.18 9.64 9.13
CA ALA A 137 11.72 10.97 9.42
C ALA A 137 12.16 11.74 8.15
N ALA A 138 12.74 11.04 7.17
CA ALA A 138 13.13 11.63 5.90
C ALA A 138 11.91 12.01 5.05
N ILE A 139 10.83 11.21 5.10
CA ILE A 139 9.54 11.54 4.46
C ILE A 139 8.93 12.81 5.07
N GLU A 140 8.92 12.93 6.40
CA GLU A 140 8.38 14.14 7.05
C GLU A 140 9.22 15.38 6.71
N GLN A 141 10.55 15.26 6.70
CA GLN A 141 11.43 16.35 6.26
C GLN A 141 11.15 16.75 4.81
N GLN A 142 11.01 15.77 3.92
CA GLN A 142 10.70 16.00 2.50
C GLN A 142 9.37 16.75 2.32
N ARG A 143 8.35 16.43 3.13
CA ARG A 143 7.08 17.17 3.11
C ARG A 143 7.25 18.64 3.46
N THR A 144 8.10 18.97 4.43
CA THR A 144 8.36 20.38 4.77
C THR A 144 8.97 21.14 3.58
N TRP A 145 9.86 20.48 2.81
CA TRP A 145 10.43 21.06 1.60
C TRP A 145 9.39 21.22 0.49
N VAL A 146 8.57 20.19 0.24
CA VAL A 146 7.49 20.26 -0.76
C VAL A 146 6.46 21.34 -0.39
N ASP A 147 6.14 21.53 0.89
CA ASP A 147 5.24 22.60 1.33
C ASP A 147 5.85 23.99 1.12
N LYS A 148 7.18 24.15 1.31
CA LYS A 148 7.90 25.38 0.97
C LYS A 148 7.89 25.63 -0.55
N LEU A 149 8.15 24.59 -1.35
CA LEU A 149 8.10 24.63 -2.81
C LEU A 149 6.72 25.08 -3.31
N LYS A 150 5.65 24.46 -2.78
CA LYS A 150 4.27 24.83 -3.10
C LYS A 150 3.97 26.29 -2.75
N LYS A 151 4.48 26.80 -1.61
CA LYS A 151 4.33 28.22 -1.23
C LYS A 151 5.07 29.16 -2.18
N GLN A 152 6.28 28.80 -2.64
CA GLN A 152 7.01 29.58 -3.66
C GLN A 152 6.26 29.58 -4.99
N CYS A 153 5.82 28.41 -5.47
CA CYS A 153 5.06 28.27 -6.72
C CYS A 153 3.75 29.07 -6.71
N LYS A 154 3.05 29.16 -5.57
CA LYS A 154 1.81 29.95 -5.44
C LYS A 154 2.04 31.47 -5.52
N LYS A 155 3.25 31.95 -5.25
CA LYS A 155 3.62 33.38 -5.32
C LYS A 155 4.27 33.75 -6.64
N SER A 156 4.57 32.76 -7.48
CA SER A 156 5.24 32.94 -8.76
C SER A 156 4.21 32.99 -9.89
N ASP A 157 4.43 33.88 -10.86
CA ASP A 157 3.62 33.96 -12.08
C ASP A 157 4.08 32.98 -13.18
N CYS A 158 5.05 32.10 -12.86
CA CYS A 158 5.58 31.15 -13.82
C CYS A 158 4.52 30.14 -14.29
N THR A 159 4.42 29.96 -15.61
CA THR A 159 3.44 29.07 -16.26
C THR A 159 3.50 27.64 -15.72
N ASN A 160 4.71 27.11 -15.49
CA ASN A 160 4.93 25.74 -15.01
C ASN A 160 4.63 25.57 -13.52
N CYS A 161 4.57 26.64 -12.71
CA CYS A 161 4.25 26.53 -11.28
C CYS A 161 2.82 26.04 -11.05
N ARG A 162 1.86 26.48 -11.87
CA ARG A 162 0.47 26.02 -11.76
C ARG A 162 0.35 24.52 -12.01
N GLU A 163 1.06 24.02 -13.02
CA GLU A 163 1.07 22.60 -13.33
C GLU A 163 1.79 21.79 -12.25
N LEU A 164 2.95 22.26 -11.79
CA LEU A 164 3.71 21.60 -10.72
C LEU A 164 2.86 21.45 -9.45
N LEU A 165 2.07 22.45 -9.09
CA LEU A 165 1.18 22.38 -7.92
C LEU A 165 0.17 21.21 -7.99
N SER A 166 -0.25 20.79 -9.19
CA SER A 166 -1.19 19.67 -9.36
C SER A 166 -0.55 18.29 -9.11
N VAL A 167 0.77 18.17 -9.26
CA VAL A 167 1.51 16.91 -9.14
C VAL A 167 2.58 16.93 -8.04
N ALA A 168 2.80 18.04 -7.34
CA ALA A 168 3.88 18.22 -6.37
C ALA A 168 3.83 17.20 -5.20
N ASP A 169 2.64 16.69 -4.85
CA ASP A 169 2.51 15.65 -3.82
C ASP A 169 3.13 14.30 -4.22
N TYR A 170 3.43 14.09 -5.50
CA TYR A 170 4.11 12.89 -6.02
C TYR A 170 5.63 12.98 -5.96
N LEU A 171 6.18 14.14 -5.56
CA LEU A 171 7.59 14.24 -5.16
C LEU A 171 7.83 13.45 -3.86
N VAL A 172 6.83 13.39 -2.98
CA VAL A 172 6.87 12.54 -1.78
C VAL A 172 6.50 11.10 -2.15
N ARG A 173 7.37 10.15 -1.83
CA ARG A 173 7.19 8.72 -2.16
C ARG A 173 5.84 8.19 -1.67
N LYS A 174 5.12 7.49 -2.55
CA LYS A 174 3.91 6.73 -2.21
C LYS A 174 4.24 5.24 -2.01
N SER A 175 3.48 4.57 -1.15
CA SER A 175 3.57 3.13 -0.91
C SER A 175 2.34 2.47 -1.50
N VAL A 176 2.50 1.71 -2.58
CA VAL A 176 1.39 1.06 -3.28
C VAL A 176 1.24 -0.37 -2.75
N TRP A 177 0.01 -0.75 -2.40
CA TRP A 177 -0.35 -2.03 -1.81
C TRP A 177 -1.47 -2.70 -2.59
N ALA A 178 -1.30 -3.97 -2.93
CA ALA A 178 -2.39 -4.89 -3.24
C ALA A 178 -2.73 -5.71 -1.99
N LEU A 179 -3.89 -5.47 -1.40
CA LEU A 179 -4.38 -6.14 -0.20
C LEU A 179 -5.49 -7.12 -0.56
N GLY A 180 -5.44 -8.36 -0.08
CA GLY A 180 -6.49 -9.33 -0.37
C GLY A 180 -6.37 -10.64 0.37
N GLY A 181 -7.42 -11.46 0.31
CA GLY A 181 -7.47 -12.77 0.96
C GLY A 181 -6.81 -13.89 0.12
N ASP A 182 -6.75 -15.10 0.68
CA ASP A 182 -6.19 -16.25 -0.05
C ASP A 182 -6.98 -16.65 -1.30
N GLY A 183 -8.31 -16.55 -1.27
CA GLY A 183 -9.11 -16.84 -2.47
C GLY A 183 -8.83 -15.94 -3.67
N TRP A 184 -8.37 -14.70 -3.43
CA TRP A 184 -7.86 -13.86 -4.51
C TRP A 184 -6.49 -14.34 -4.96
N ALA A 185 -5.52 -14.37 -4.05
CA ALA A 185 -4.11 -14.56 -4.39
C ALA A 185 -3.77 -15.98 -4.88
N TYR A 186 -4.42 -17.00 -4.34
CA TYR A 186 -4.13 -18.39 -4.69
C TYR A 186 -4.95 -18.88 -5.87
N ASP A 187 -6.17 -18.34 -6.05
CA ASP A 187 -7.17 -18.79 -7.01
C ASP A 187 -7.43 -17.78 -8.13
N ILE A 188 -8.45 -16.92 -8.00
CA ILE A 188 -9.03 -16.19 -9.13
C ILE A 188 -8.11 -15.10 -9.67
N GLY A 189 -7.39 -14.39 -8.80
CA GLY A 189 -6.46 -13.31 -9.17
C GLY A 189 -5.02 -13.76 -9.27
N TYR A 190 -4.73 -15.07 -9.20
CA TYR A 190 -3.36 -15.56 -9.20
C TYR A 190 -2.61 -15.24 -10.50
N GLY A 191 -3.28 -15.31 -11.66
CA GLY A 191 -2.64 -14.97 -12.94
C GLY A 191 -2.18 -13.51 -13.00
N GLY A 192 -3.02 -12.60 -12.53
CA GLY A 192 -2.69 -11.18 -12.39
C GLY A 192 -1.58 -10.93 -11.38
N LEU A 193 -1.67 -11.58 -10.21
CA LEU A 193 -0.66 -11.49 -9.16
C LEU A 193 0.72 -11.95 -9.66
N ASP A 194 0.78 -13.11 -10.31
CA ASP A 194 2.00 -13.64 -10.90
C ASP A 194 2.61 -12.66 -11.90
N HIS A 195 1.81 -12.12 -12.82
CA HIS A 195 2.26 -11.16 -13.82
C HIS A 195 2.80 -9.86 -13.19
N VAL A 196 2.09 -9.30 -12.20
CA VAL A 196 2.50 -8.06 -11.54
C VAL A 196 3.78 -8.25 -10.74
N LEU A 197 3.91 -9.35 -10.00
CA LEU A 197 5.14 -9.64 -9.27
C LEU A 197 6.32 -9.89 -10.22
N ALA A 198 6.10 -10.61 -11.32
CA ALA A 198 7.11 -10.85 -12.35
C ALA A 198 7.60 -9.56 -13.04
N SER A 199 6.79 -8.50 -13.06
CA SER A 199 7.17 -7.21 -13.66
C SER A 199 8.35 -6.51 -12.96
N GLY A 200 8.66 -6.87 -11.71
CA GLY A 200 9.69 -6.21 -10.90
C GLY A 200 9.32 -4.80 -10.44
N SER A 201 8.06 -4.39 -10.58
CA SER A 201 7.57 -3.08 -10.14
C SER A 201 7.53 -2.94 -8.62
N ASP A 202 7.75 -1.73 -8.09
CA ASP A 202 7.69 -1.42 -6.65
C ASP A 202 6.24 -1.41 -6.13
N VAL A 203 5.68 -2.60 -5.94
CA VAL A 203 4.34 -2.86 -5.40
C VAL A 203 4.47 -3.83 -4.22
N ASN A 204 3.78 -3.53 -3.13
CA ASN A 204 3.70 -4.40 -1.96
C ASN A 204 2.43 -5.25 -2.07
N VAL A 205 2.53 -6.56 -1.86
CA VAL A 205 1.37 -7.46 -1.82
C VAL A 205 1.20 -8.01 -0.40
N LEU A 206 0.02 -7.81 0.19
CA LEU A 206 -0.34 -8.39 1.48
C LEU A 206 -1.49 -9.38 1.28
N VAL A 207 -1.17 -10.67 1.40
CA VAL A 207 -2.15 -11.77 1.37
C VAL A 207 -2.53 -12.14 2.79
N LEU A 208 -3.81 -11.94 3.12
CA LEU A 208 -4.44 -12.32 4.38
C LEU A 208 -4.95 -13.76 4.24
N ASP A 209 -4.08 -14.72 4.52
CA ASP A 209 -4.34 -16.14 4.25
C ASP A 209 -5.15 -16.78 5.38
N THR A 210 -6.48 -16.88 5.17
CA THR A 210 -7.42 -17.52 6.11
C THR A 210 -7.64 -18.99 5.81
N GLU A 211 -7.00 -19.48 4.75
CA GLU A 211 -7.09 -20.86 4.28
C GLU A 211 -8.46 -21.30 3.75
N VAL A 212 -9.39 -20.38 3.58
CA VAL A 212 -10.74 -20.58 3.03
C VAL A 212 -11.28 -19.27 2.45
N TYR A 213 -12.34 -19.34 1.65
CA TYR A 213 -13.07 -18.14 1.26
C TYR A 213 -13.98 -17.70 2.41
N SER A 214 -13.40 -16.99 3.38
CA SER A 214 -14.08 -16.60 4.62
C SER A 214 -15.40 -15.86 4.38
N ASN A 215 -15.38 -14.83 3.52
CA ASN A 215 -16.55 -13.96 3.29
C ASN A 215 -17.79 -14.70 2.77
N THR A 216 -17.61 -15.62 1.84
CA THR A 216 -18.71 -16.35 1.19
C THR A 216 -19.15 -17.59 2.00
N GLY A 217 -18.64 -17.74 3.22
CA GLY A 217 -19.03 -18.78 4.16
C GLY A 217 -18.18 -20.05 4.10
N GLY A 218 -16.88 -19.91 3.86
CA GLY A 218 -15.89 -20.97 4.08
C GLY A 218 -15.79 -22.00 2.96
N GLN A 219 -15.75 -21.57 1.70
CA GLN A 219 -15.43 -22.43 0.57
C GLN A 219 -13.94 -22.79 0.56
N MET A 220 -13.63 -24.00 0.09
CA MET A 220 -12.26 -24.44 -0.16
C MET A 220 -11.55 -23.51 -1.15
N SER A 221 -10.32 -23.12 -0.82
CA SER A 221 -9.37 -22.44 -1.71
C SER A 221 -8.21 -23.36 -2.09
N LYS A 222 -7.37 -22.94 -3.04
CA LYS A 222 -6.06 -23.61 -3.25
C LYS A 222 -5.12 -23.43 -2.06
N SER A 223 -5.38 -22.49 -1.16
CA SER A 223 -4.60 -22.31 0.06
C SER A 223 -5.07 -23.21 1.23
N THR A 224 -6.28 -23.80 1.17
CA THR A 224 -6.76 -24.75 2.18
C THR A 224 -5.77 -25.93 2.38
N PRO A 225 -5.42 -26.32 3.63
CA PRO A 225 -4.56 -27.46 3.91
C PRO A 225 -5.14 -28.80 3.48
N ARG A 226 -4.27 -29.81 3.40
CA ARG A 226 -4.72 -31.20 3.25
C ARG A 226 -5.61 -31.58 4.43
N ALA A 227 -6.66 -32.35 4.16
CA ALA A 227 -7.63 -32.86 5.13
C ALA A 227 -8.52 -31.82 5.83
N ALA A 228 -8.29 -30.51 5.65
CA ALA A 228 -9.18 -29.49 6.18
C ALA A 228 -10.56 -29.58 5.52
N VAL A 229 -11.62 -29.49 6.34
CA VAL A 229 -13.02 -29.54 5.93
C VAL A 229 -13.51 -28.12 5.65
N ALA A 230 -14.07 -27.91 4.47
CA ALA A 230 -14.64 -26.64 4.02
C ALA A 230 -15.79 -26.94 3.04
N LYS A 231 -16.58 -25.93 2.64
CA LYS A 231 -17.55 -26.13 1.55
C LYS A 231 -16.79 -26.54 0.28
N PHE A 232 -17.34 -27.50 -0.46
CA PHE A 232 -16.69 -28.22 -1.58
C PHE A 232 -15.53 -29.16 -1.18
N ALA A 233 -15.20 -29.28 0.10
CA ALA A 233 -14.24 -30.25 0.66
C ALA A 233 -14.81 -30.91 1.93
N ALA A 234 -16.05 -31.41 1.87
CA ALA A 234 -16.75 -31.97 3.03
C ALA A 234 -16.04 -33.18 3.65
N ALA A 235 -15.38 -34.00 2.82
CA ALA A 235 -14.56 -35.14 3.24
C ALA A 235 -13.09 -34.77 3.51
N GLY A 236 -12.79 -33.47 3.64
CA GLY A 236 -11.44 -32.94 3.71
C GLY A 236 -10.81 -32.74 2.33
N LYS A 237 -9.98 -31.70 2.19
CA LYS A 237 -9.30 -31.42 0.92
C LYS A 237 -8.22 -32.48 0.62
N PRO A 238 -8.26 -33.15 -0.55
CA PRO A 238 -7.31 -34.25 -0.84
C PRO A 238 -5.89 -33.76 -1.15
N ARG A 239 -5.76 -32.57 -1.76
CA ARG A 239 -4.47 -32.02 -2.22
C ARG A 239 -3.83 -31.12 -1.15
N PRO A 240 -2.49 -31.06 -1.07
CA PRO A 240 -1.81 -30.13 -0.17
C PRO A 240 -2.11 -28.66 -0.54
N LYS A 241 -1.83 -27.76 0.41
CA LYS A 241 -1.84 -26.31 0.18
C LYS A 241 -0.91 -25.96 -0.98
N LYS A 242 -1.37 -25.13 -1.91
CA LYS A 242 -0.50 -24.52 -2.94
C LYS A 242 0.53 -23.66 -2.23
N ASP A 243 1.81 -23.80 -2.55
CA ASP A 243 2.87 -22.98 -1.95
C ASP A 243 3.12 -21.73 -2.81
N LEU A 244 2.34 -20.66 -2.54
CA LEU A 244 2.45 -19.41 -3.29
C LEU A 244 3.81 -18.74 -3.07
N GLY A 245 4.37 -18.83 -1.86
CA GLY A 245 5.67 -18.26 -1.54
C GLY A 245 6.78 -18.94 -2.34
N LEU A 246 6.78 -20.28 -2.40
CA LEU A 246 7.73 -21.03 -3.21
C LEU A 246 7.64 -20.69 -4.70
N LEU A 247 6.42 -20.57 -5.25
CA LEU A 247 6.22 -20.17 -6.64
C LEU A 247 6.80 -18.79 -6.93
N ALA A 248 6.52 -17.80 -6.08
CA ALA A 248 7.06 -16.44 -6.24
C ALA A 248 8.60 -16.39 -6.10
N MET A 249 9.18 -17.21 -5.20
CA MET A 249 10.64 -17.28 -5.04
C MET A 249 11.37 -17.80 -6.29
N THR A 250 10.71 -18.53 -7.18
CA THR A 250 11.35 -19.06 -8.41
C THR A 250 11.83 -17.97 -9.37
N TYR A 251 11.27 -16.75 -9.31
CA TYR A 251 11.72 -15.62 -10.13
C TYR A 251 13.06 -15.03 -9.68
N GLY A 252 13.45 -15.21 -8.41
CA GLY A 252 14.74 -14.79 -7.85
C GLY A 252 14.89 -13.29 -7.51
N ASN A 253 14.01 -12.42 -8.03
CA ASN A 253 14.03 -10.97 -7.76
C ASN A 253 12.82 -10.45 -6.96
N ILE A 254 11.91 -11.34 -6.55
CA ILE A 254 10.72 -11.00 -5.74
C ILE A 254 11.05 -11.23 -4.27
N TYR A 255 10.88 -10.20 -3.43
CA TYR A 255 10.94 -10.36 -1.98
C TYR A 255 9.71 -11.12 -1.49
N VAL A 256 9.93 -12.24 -0.80
CA VAL A 256 8.87 -13.10 -0.25
C VAL A 256 9.08 -13.28 1.24
N ALA A 257 8.02 -13.05 2.02
CA ALA A 257 8.01 -13.34 3.46
C ALA A 257 6.69 -13.99 3.87
N LYS A 258 6.77 -14.94 4.80
CA LYS A 258 5.61 -15.54 5.46
C LYS A 258 5.68 -15.16 6.94
N VAL A 259 4.60 -14.56 7.44
CA VAL A 259 4.56 -14.00 8.80
C VAL A 259 3.34 -14.54 9.56
N ALA A 260 3.46 -14.57 10.89
CA ALA A 260 2.37 -14.88 11.81
C ALA A 260 2.55 -14.03 13.07
N MET A 261 1.66 -13.05 13.31
CA MET A 261 1.78 -12.07 14.40
C MET A 261 1.74 -12.72 15.80
N GLY A 262 1.00 -13.81 15.95
CA GLY A 262 0.85 -14.53 17.22
C GLY A 262 1.77 -15.76 17.38
N ALA A 263 2.71 -15.98 16.47
CA ALA A 263 3.64 -17.11 16.53
C ALA A 263 4.81 -16.86 17.48
#